data_AF-A0A3M0MEA4-F1
#
_entry.id   AF-A0A3M0MEA4-F1
#
_cell.length_a   1.000
_cell.length_b   1.000
_cell.length_c   1.000
_cell.angle_alpha   90.00
_cell.angle_beta   90.00
_cell.angle_gamma   90.00
#
_symmetry.space_group_name_H-M   'P 1'
#
loop_
_entity.id
_entity.type
_entity.pdbx_description
1 polymer ?
#
loop_
_entity_poly.entity_id
_entity_poly.type
_entity_poly.pdbx_seq_one_letter_code
_entity_poly.pdbx_strand_id
1 'polypeptide(L)'
;MSGSLIKHLSSARAAIIAGDMELALDRIERFSTAAEKTPPDEATKEQLRSGVAELQILAEASLRGTRSAVDQIREIIQTARTLQTYDDTGQRQITSTVADMPHRF
;
A
#
# COMPACT_ATOMS: atom_id res chain seq x y z
N MET A 1 1.09 -17.56 -27.88
CA MET A 1 1.89 -17.53 -26.61
C MET A 1 1.77 -16.21 -25.83
N SER A 2 1.06 -15.19 -26.34
CA SER A 2 0.79 -13.90 -25.68
C SER A 2 -0.03 -13.97 -24.38
N GLY A 3 -0.80 -15.04 -24.16
CA GLY A 3 -1.64 -15.20 -22.97
C GLY A 3 -0.86 -15.29 -21.65
N SER A 4 0.39 -15.76 -21.67
CA SER A 4 1.21 -15.85 -20.46
C SER A 4 1.59 -14.47 -19.92
N LEU A 5 1.93 -13.53 -20.82
CA LEU A 5 2.30 -12.16 -20.44
C LEU A 5 1.11 -11.40 -19.85
N ILE A 6 -0.06 -11.52 -20.48
CA ILE A 6 -1.33 -10.95 -19.98
C ILE A 6 -1.69 -11.54 -18.61
N LYS A 7 -1.44 -12.84 -18.40
CA LYS A 7 -1.66 -13.50 -17.10
C LYS A 7 -0.74 -12.95 -16.01
N HIS A 8 0.52 -12.65 -16.33
CA HIS A 8 1.43 -12.04 -15.34
C HIS A 8 0.99 -10.62 -14.96
N LEU A 9 0.60 -9.79 -15.93
CA LEU A 9 0.09 -8.44 -15.64
C LEU A 9 -1.20 -8.44 -14.82
N SER A 10 -2.16 -9.30 -15.19
CA SER A 10 -3.42 -9.44 -14.42
C SER A 10 -3.18 -9.95 -12.99
N SER A 11 -2.22 -10.88 -12.81
CA SER A 11 -1.82 -11.33 -11.49
C SER A 11 -1.13 -10.24 -10.66
N ALA A 12 -0.29 -9.40 -11.28
CA ALA A 12 0.33 -8.25 -10.63
C ALA A 12 -0.73 -7.23 -10.19
N ARG A 13 -1.70 -6.96 -11.06
CA ARG A 13 -2.84 -6.06 -10.77
C ARG A 13 -3.61 -6.54 -9.54
N ALA A 14 -3.92 -7.82 -9.47
CA ALA A 14 -4.64 -8.40 -8.33
C ALA A 14 -3.87 -8.24 -7.02
N ALA A 15 -2.54 -8.41 -7.04
CA ALA A 15 -1.69 -8.23 -5.87
C ALA A 15 -1.65 -6.77 -5.40
N ILE A 16 -1.55 -5.79 -6.32
CA ILE A 16 -1.59 -4.36 -5.97
C ILE A 16 -2.94 -4.00 -5.31
N ILE A 17 -4.05 -4.49 -5.86
CA ILE A 17 -5.39 -4.26 -5.29
C ILE A 17 -5.51 -4.89 -3.90
N ALA A 18 -4.92 -6.06 -3.68
CA ALA A 18 -4.89 -6.73 -2.39
C ALA A 18 -3.93 -6.06 -1.37
N GLY A 19 -3.11 -5.09 -1.79
CA GLY A 19 -2.10 -4.46 -0.94
C GLY A 19 -0.83 -5.29 -0.75
N ASP A 20 -0.69 -6.41 -1.46
CA ASP A 20 0.47 -7.29 -1.38
C ASP A 20 1.55 -6.84 -2.39
N MET A 21 2.39 -5.91 -1.96
CA MET A 21 3.41 -5.29 -2.80
C MET A 21 4.57 -6.24 -3.13
N GLU A 22 4.87 -7.19 -2.24
CA GLU A 22 5.93 -8.18 -2.46
C GLU A 22 5.51 -9.15 -3.56
N LEU A 23 4.27 -9.66 -3.49
CA LEU A 23 3.72 -10.49 -4.54
C LEU A 23 3.57 -9.71 -5.85
N ALA A 24 3.15 -8.43 -5.80
CA ALA A 24 3.05 -7.61 -7.00
C ALA A 24 4.40 -7.49 -7.72
N LEU A 25 5.49 -7.26 -6.97
CA LEU A 25 6.84 -7.17 -7.52
C LEU A 25 7.29 -8.48 -8.17
N ASP A 26 7.14 -9.62 -7.49
CA ASP A 26 7.45 -10.95 -8.06
C ASP A 26 6.71 -11.19 -9.39
N ARG A 27 5.45 -10.78 -9.49
CA ARG A 27 4.68 -10.95 -10.75
C ARG A 27 5.16 -10.04 -11.87
N ILE A 28 5.60 -8.83 -11.55
CA ILE A 28 6.17 -7.88 -12.52
C ILE A 28 7.53 -8.40 -13.03
N GLU A 29 8.38 -8.93 -12.14
CA GLU A 29 9.67 -9.51 -12.52
C GLU A 29 9.50 -10.74 -13.43
N ARG A 30 8.52 -11.61 -13.13
CA ARG A 30 8.16 -12.74 -13.99
C ARG A 30 7.63 -12.29 -15.34
N PHE A 31 6.82 -11.23 -15.38
CA PHE A 31 6.38 -10.61 -16.63
C PHE A 31 7.59 -10.13 -17.46
N SER A 32 8.53 -9.39 -16.85
CA SER A 32 9.72 -8.88 -17.53
C SER A 32 10.57 -10.02 -18.10
N THR A 33 10.85 -11.04 -17.27
CA THR A 33 11.62 -12.22 -17.69
C THR A 33 10.94 -12.96 -18.84
N ALA A 34 9.60 -13.08 -18.81
CA ALA A 34 8.85 -13.73 -19.87
C ALA A 34 8.85 -12.91 -21.17
N ALA A 35 8.78 -11.58 -21.08
CA ALA A 35 8.79 -10.68 -22.23
C ALA A 35 10.16 -10.66 -22.94
N GLU A 36 11.25 -10.78 -22.18
CA GLU A 36 12.61 -10.91 -22.73
C GLU A 36 12.80 -12.23 -23.50
N LYS A 37 12.31 -13.33 -22.93
CA LYS A 37 12.41 -14.67 -23.55
C LYS A 37 11.52 -14.81 -24.77
N THR A 38 10.40 -14.11 -24.80
CA THR A 38 9.43 -14.19 -25.90
C THR A 38 8.87 -12.81 -26.18
N PRO A 39 9.53 -12.06 -27.08
CA PRO A 39 9.09 -10.73 -27.46
C PRO A 39 7.66 -10.79 -28.04
N PRO A 40 6.73 -9.98 -27.53
CA PRO A 40 5.38 -9.89 -28.08
C PRO A 40 5.39 -9.27 -29.48
N ASP A 41 4.39 -9.61 -30.29
CA ASP A 41 4.13 -8.92 -31.56
C ASP A 41 3.63 -7.48 -31.33
N GLU A 42 3.62 -6.64 -32.36
CA GLU A 42 3.24 -5.22 -32.23
C GLU A 42 1.80 -5.03 -31.72
N ALA A 43 0.88 -5.91 -32.11
CA ALA A 43 -0.49 -5.87 -31.62
C ALA A 43 -0.59 -6.17 -30.11
N THR A 44 0.13 -7.19 -29.62
CA THR A 44 0.19 -7.50 -28.18
C THR A 44 0.95 -6.43 -27.41
N LYS A 45 2.01 -5.83 -27.98
CA LYS A 45 2.78 -4.75 -27.33
C LYS A 45 1.88 -3.59 -26.91
N GLU A 46 0.95 -3.18 -27.76
CA GLU A 46 0.06 -2.06 -27.42
C GLU A 46 -0.87 -2.40 -26.25
N GLN A 47 -1.42 -3.61 -26.23
CA GLN A 47 -2.22 -4.10 -25.11
C GLN A 47 -1.41 -4.16 -23.81
N LEU A 48 -0.16 -4.63 -23.88
CA LEU A 48 0.73 -4.70 -22.72
C LEU A 48 1.13 -3.31 -22.23
N ARG A 49 1.36 -2.34 -23.12
CA ARG A 49 1.63 -0.93 -22.73
C ARG A 49 0.47 -0.36 -21.92
N SER A 50 -0.76 -0.55 -22.38
CA SER A 50 -1.95 -0.12 -21.64
C SER A 50 -2.04 -0.78 -20.27
N GLY A 51 -1.80 -2.10 -20.19
CA GLY A 51 -1.80 -2.83 -18.92
C GLY A 51 -0.71 -2.37 -17.94
N VAL A 52 0.51 -2.09 -18.43
CA VAL A 52 1.61 -1.57 -17.60
C VAL A 52 1.29 -0.15 -17.10
N ALA A 53 0.70 0.71 -17.94
CA ALA A 53 0.27 2.04 -17.52
C ALA A 53 -0.79 1.98 -16.41
N GLU A 54 -1.74 1.03 -16.49
CA GLU A 54 -2.72 0.81 -15.43
C GLU A 54 -2.05 0.38 -14.12
N LEU A 55 -1.08 -0.55 -14.17
CA LEU A 55 -0.34 -0.98 -12.97
C LEU A 55 0.39 0.18 -12.31
N GLN A 56 0.99 1.08 -13.08
CA GLN A 56 1.65 2.26 -12.55
C GLN A 56 0.67 3.16 -11.79
N ILE A 57 -0.49 3.46 -12.39
CA ILE A 57 -1.52 4.28 -11.76
C ILE A 57 -2.00 3.65 -10.44
N LEU A 58 -2.22 2.33 -10.43
CA LEU A 58 -2.65 1.60 -9.24
C LEU A 58 -1.58 1.59 -8.14
N ALA A 59 -0.31 1.36 -8.49
CA ALA A 59 0.79 1.38 -7.55
C ALA A 59 0.95 2.77 -6.91
N GLU A 60 0.87 3.84 -7.70
CA GLU A 60 0.93 5.22 -7.21
C GLU A 60 -0.26 5.55 -6.30
N ALA A 61 -1.47 5.11 -6.65
CA ALA A 61 -2.65 5.28 -5.82
C ALA A 61 -2.50 4.54 -4.48
N SER A 62 -1.98 3.31 -4.51
CA SER A 62 -1.74 2.51 -3.30
C SER A 62 -0.68 3.13 -2.40
N LEU A 63 0.39 3.68 -2.98
CA LEU A 63 1.41 4.44 -2.23
C LEU A 63 0.80 5.67 -1.54
N ARG A 64 -0.03 6.45 -2.26
CA ARG A 64 -0.72 7.61 -1.67
C ARG A 64 -1.65 7.21 -0.53
N GLY A 65 -2.44 6.16 -0.72
CA GLY A 65 -3.35 5.63 0.31
C GLY A 65 -2.60 5.16 1.56
N THR A 66 -1.52 4.41 1.37
CA THR A 66 -0.67 3.92 2.46
C THR A 66 -0.06 5.07 3.28
N ARG A 67 0.45 6.12 2.61
CA ARG A 67 0.97 7.32 3.29
C ARG A 67 -0.10 8.01 4.12
N SER A 68 -1.28 8.21 3.54
CA SER A 68 -2.40 8.83 4.25
C SER A 68 -2.82 8.03 5.49
N ALA A 69 -2.86 6.69 5.40
CA ALA A 69 -3.17 5.83 6.54
C ALA A 69 -2.11 5.93 7.65
N VAL A 70 -0.83 5.98 7.30
CA VAL A 70 0.26 6.18 8.28
C VAL A 70 0.12 7.53 8.99
N ASP A 71 -0.22 8.59 8.26
CA ASP A 71 -0.40 9.91 8.84
C ASP A 71 -1.61 9.96 9.79
N GLN A 72 -2.72 9.30 9.44
CA GLN A 72 -3.87 9.15 10.35
C GLN A 72 -3.51 8.38 11.62
N ILE A 73 -2.72 7.31 11.51
CA ILE A 73 -2.24 6.56 12.69
C ILE A 73 -1.38 7.45 13.59
N ARG A 74 -0.50 8.28 13.00
CA ARG A 74 0.31 9.24 13.77
C ARG A 74 -0.55 10.25 14.51
N GLU A 75 -1.58 10.78 13.84
CA GLU A 75 -2.54 11.70 14.44
C GLU A 75 -3.33 11.05 15.60
N ILE A 76 -3.76 9.80 15.43
CA ILE A 76 -4.42 9.02 16.51
C ILE A 76 -3.48 8.85 17.70
N ILE A 77 -2.22 8.46 17.47
CA ILE A 77 -1.22 8.29 18.54
C ILE A 77 -0.96 9.62 19.26
N GLN A 78 -0.85 10.72 18.52
CA GLN A 78 -0.68 12.05 19.10
C GLN A 78 -1.89 12.46 19.93
N THR A 79 -3.10 12.27 19.39
CA THR A 79 -4.37 12.59 20.07
C THR A 79 -4.55 11.77 21.34
N ALA A 80 -4.24 10.47 21.30
CA ALA A 80 -4.31 9.59 22.46
C ALA A 80 -3.36 10.03 23.58
N ARG A 81 -2.15 10.52 23.24
CA ARG A 81 -1.22 11.11 24.22
C ARG A 81 -1.71 12.45 24.77
N THR A 82 -2.55 13.16 24.03
CA THR A 82 -3.14 14.44 24.40
C THR A 82 -4.62 14.32 24.74
N LEU A 83 -5.08 13.16 25.24
CA LEU A 83 -6.44 13.00 25.78
C LEU A 83 -6.60 13.96 26.97
N GLN A 84 -6.94 15.20 26.62
CA GLN A 84 -7.36 16.27 27.51
C GLN A 84 -8.76 15.89 27.95
N THR A 85 -8.86 15.22 29.09
CA THR A 85 -10.13 15.08 29.79
C THR A 85 -10.51 16.47 30.29
N TYR A 86 -11.57 17.05 29.71
CA TYR A 86 -12.31 18.11 30.38
C TYR A 86 -13.00 17.48 31.60
N ASP A 87 -12.83 18.07 32.77
CA ASP A 87 -13.67 17.73 33.93
C ASP A 87 -15.10 18.25 33.72
N ASP A 88 -16.05 17.77 34.54
CA ASP A 88 -17.46 18.20 34.52
C ASP A 88 -17.64 19.72 34.81
N THR A 89 -16.55 20.46 35.07
CA THR A 89 -16.53 21.91 35.33
C THR A 89 -15.93 22.72 34.17
N GLY A 90 -15.53 22.08 33.06
CA GLY A 90 -15.02 22.74 31.87
C GLY A 90 -13.57 23.25 31.98
N GLN A 91 -12.82 22.81 32.99
CA GLN A 91 -11.41 23.17 33.13
C GLN A 91 -10.50 22.22 32.33
N ARG A 92 -9.51 22.81 31.65
CA ARG A 92 -8.59 22.11 30.77
C ARG A 92 -7.49 21.42 31.60
N GLN A 93 -7.60 20.11 31.82
CA GLN A 93 -6.48 19.33 32.36
C GLN A 93 -5.70 18.63 31.24
N ILE A 94 -4.41 18.92 31.14
CA ILE A 94 -3.49 18.16 30.28
C ILE A 94 -2.95 17.01 31.13
N THR A 95 -3.64 15.87 31.10
CA THR A 95 -3.14 14.65 31.75
C THR A 95 -2.19 13.94 30.79
N SER A 96 -0.89 14.05 31.05
CA SER A 96 0.12 13.25 30.38
C SER A 96 -0.12 11.77 30.70
N THR A 97 -0.61 11.00 29.73
CA THR A 97 -0.79 9.55 29.88
C THR A 97 0.59 8.88 29.81
N VAL A 98 1.31 8.86 30.94
CA VAL A 98 2.48 8.00 31.10
C VAL A 98 1.92 6.62 31.40
N ALA A 99 1.98 5.71 30.43
CA ALA A 99 1.64 4.32 30.66
C ALA A 99 2.62 3.75 31.70
N ASP A 100 2.14 3.49 32.91
CA ASP A 100 2.93 2.84 33.95
C ASP A 100 3.22 1.40 33.49
N MET A 101 4.49 1.15 33.16
CA MET A 101 4.98 -0.21 32.90
C MET A 101 4.95 -0.97 34.24
N PRO A 102 4.23 -2.10 34.36
CA PRO A 102 4.21 -2.85 35.60
C PRO A 102 5.61 -3.41 35.89
N HIS A 103 6.26 -2.89 36.92
CA HIS A 103 7.46 -3.49 37.51
C HIS A 103 7.07 -4.85 38.10
N ARG A 104 7.70 -5.92 37.59
CA ARG A 104 7.62 -7.26 38.19
C ARG A 104 8.38 -7.26 39.52
N PHE A 105 7.71 -7.71 40.58
CA PHE A 105 8.34 -8.19 41.81
C PHE A 105 9.00 -9.55 41.58
#